data_AF-A0A959FWQ8-F1
#
_entry.id   AF-A0A959FWQ8-F1
#
_cell.length_a   1.000
_cell.length_b   1.000
_cell.length_c   1.000
_cell.angle_alpha   90.00
_cell.angle_beta   90.00
_cell.angle_gamma   90.00
#
_symmetry.space_group_name_H-M   'P 1'
#
loop_
_entity.id
_entity.type
_entity.pdbx_description
1 polymer ?
#
loop_
_entity_poly.entity_id
_entity_poly.type
_entity_poly.pdbx_seq_one_letter_code
_entity_poly.pdbx_strand_id
1 'polypeptide(L)'
;MQRTVTYLLLLCFCWTFSFSAHAEMKFKQELEALISGLEPASFIREFPYQAFLEKVPLSEVSVLEWYRQELLAAELPATDWLFNLGEHWLLQDSLQLTDLRGVQERVRLGALLLDVPKVLGQDAGIYEAVGDLLLTDAAQFLEDALQAEQLDKKDPGVLYLVNRLEESGYILDIPMSSWEKFWLNAKAGRWGYIWSRVYARYFTEFLIGMGLMIALPMVVLVVRRRKRHK
;
A
#
# COMPACT_ATOMS: atom_id res chain seq x y z
N MET A 1 -2.54 41.25 34.31
CA MET A 1 -3.05 40.00 33.70
C MET A 1 -2.29 39.60 32.42
N GLN A 2 -1.82 40.53 31.57
CA GLN A 2 -1.02 40.19 30.37
C GLN A 2 0.37 39.59 30.68
N ARG A 3 1.09 40.09 31.69
CA ARG A 3 2.46 39.61 32.00
C ARG A 3 2.53 38.14 32.45
N THR A 4 1.53 37.67 33.19
CA THR A 4 1.48 36.27 33.66
C THR A 4 1.28 35.27 32.53
N VAL A 5 0.54 35.63 31.47
CA VAL A 5 0.34 34.77 30.30
C VAL A 5 1.64 34.64 29.48
N THR A 6 2.42 35.71 29.37
CA THR A 6 3.70 35.70 28.65
C THR A 6 4.74 34.80 29.32
N TYR A 7 4.83 34.83 30.66
CA TYR A 7 5.74 33.94 31.40
C TYR A 7 5.33 32.47 31.34
N LEU A 8 4.03 32.18 31.33
CA LEU A 8 3.51 30.82 31.18
C LEU A 8 3.80 30.24 29.79
N LEU A 9 3.67 31.06 28.74
CA LEU A 9 4.03 30.68 27.37
C LEU A 9 5.54 30.46 27.21
N LEU A 10 6.39 31.33 27.80
CA LEU A 10 7.84 31.16 27.79
C LEU A 10 8.28 29.90 28.56
N LEU A 11 7.68 29.61 29.71
CA LEU A 11 7.97 28.41 30.48
C LEU A 11 7.53 27.14 29.74
N CYS A 12 6.34 27.14 29.11
CA CYS A 12 5.91 26.04 28.26
C CYS A 12 6.84 25.84 27.06
N PHE A 13 7.30 26.92 26.42
CA PHE A 13 8.22 26.87 25.28
C PHE A 13 9.62 26.37 25.68
N CYS A 14 10.15 26.80 26.83
CA CYS A 14 11.43 26.30 27.34
C CYS A 14 11.34 24.83 27.79
N TRP A 15 10.19 24.39 28.31
CA TRP A 15 9.97 22.98 28.67
C TRP A 15 9.86 22.06 27.46
N THR A 16 9.12 22.46 26.42
CA THR A 16 9.04 21.65 25.19
C THR A 16 10.38 21.57 24.47
N PHE A 17 11.17 22.64 24.46
CA PHE A 17 12.50 22.65 23.86
C PHE A 17 13.50 21.77 24.61
N SER A 18 13.50 21.83 25.94
CA SER A 18 14.42 21.03 26.77
C SER A 18 14.12 19.54 26.69
N PHE A 19 12.85 19.17 26.57
CA PHE A 19 12.44 17.77 26.41
C PHE A 19 12.83 17.21 25.03
N SER A 20 12.66 18.00 23.97
CA SER A 20 13.07 17.63 22.61
C SER A 20 14.58 17.40 22.51
N ALA A 21 15.39 18.32 23.04
CA ALA A 21 16.85 18.20 23.00
C ALA A 21 17.38 17.01 23.81
N HIS A 22 16.71 16.65 24.92
CA HIS A 22 17.10 15.50 25.73
C HIS A 22 16.77 14.18 25.04
N ALA A 23 15.62 14.10 24.37
CA ALA A 23 15.25 12.93 23.57
C ALA A 23 16.23 12.75 22.40
N GLU A 24 16.53 13.82 21.67
CA GLU A 24 17.48 13.83 20.56
C GLU A 24 18.89 13.39 21.00
N MET A 25 19.41 13.92 22.12
CA MET A 25 20.70 13.46 22.66
C MET A 25 20.70 11.98 23.04
N LYS A 26 19.59 11.47 23.61
CA LYS A 26 19.48 10.05 23.96
C LYS A 26 19.49 9.17 22.71
N PHE A 27 18.71 9.54 21.68
CA PHE A 27 18.70 8.83 20.40
C PHE A 27 20.08 8.82 19.72
N LYS A 28 20.79 9.95 19.80
CA LYS A 28 22.15 10.07 19.25
C LYS A 28 23.16 9.21 19.98
N GLN A 29 23.15 9.19 21.31
CA GLN A 29 24.00 8.29 22.08
C GLN A 29 23.69 6.81 21.81
N GLU A 30 22.42 6.46 21.65
CA GLU A 30 22.02 5.10 21.28
C GLU A 30 22.48 4.73 19.87
N LEU A 31 22.36 5.64 18.89
CA LEU A 31 22.86 5.43 17.54
C LEU A 31 24.38 5.27 17.54
N GLU A 32 25.11 6.18 18.19
CA GLU A 32 26.56 6.13 18.31
C GLU A 32 27.02 4.81 18.95
N ALA A 33 26.32 4.34 19.98
CA ALA A 33 26.61 3.03 20.59
C ALA A 33 26.32 1.86 19.64
N LEU A 34 25.27 1.95 18.81
CA LEU A 34 24.91 0.92 17.82
C LEU A 34 25.86 0.86 16.63
N ILE A 35 26.42 1.99 16.21
CA ILE A 35 27.33 2.07 15.05
C ILE A 35 28.81 2.06 15.43
N SER A 36 29.15 2.22 16.71
CA SER A 36 30.54 2.23 17.19
C SER A 36 31.24 0.91 16.83
N GLY A 37 32.25 1.01 15.96
CA GLY A 37 33.05 -0.13 15.53
C GLY A 37 32.51 -0.87 14.30
N LEU A 38 31.42 -0.42 13.69
CA LEU A 38 30.97 -0.94 12.39
C LEU A 38 31.68 -0.20 11.25
N GLU A 39 32.26 -0.95 10.32
CA GLU A 39 32.80 -0.36 9.10
C GLU A 39 31.65 -0.10 8.11
N PRO A 40 31.70 0.96 7.29
CA PRO A 40 30.66 1.26 6.30
C PRO A 40 30.35 0.06 5.37
N ALA A 41 31.36 -0.73 5.04
CA ALA A 41 31.23 -1.91 4.18
C ALA A 41 30.54 -3.11 4.86
N SER A 42 30.54 -3.18 6.19
CA SER A 42 29.93 -4.26 6.96
C SER A 42 28.62 -3.87 7.65
N PHE A 43 28.33 -2.57 7.72
CA PHE A 43 27.21 -1.98 8.44
C PHE A 43 25.87 -2.69 8.18
N ILE A 44 25.47 -2.85 6.91
CA ILE A 44 24.18 -3.49 6.57
C ILE A 44 24.09 -4.94 7.06
N ARG A 45 25.20 -5.67 7.11
CA ARG A 45 25.18 -7.06 7.55
C ARG A 45 25.19 -7.19 9.08
N GLU A 46 25.87 -6.26 9.75
CA GLU A 46 26.17 -6.34 11.19
C GLU A 46 25.21 -5.51 12.04
N PHE A 47 24.40 -4.63 11.43
CA PHE A 47 23.42 -3.84 12.15
C PHE A 47 22.40 -4.75 12.86
N PRO A 48 22.10 -4.51 14.15
CA PRO A 48 21.23 -5.39 14.93
C PRO A 48 19.75 -5.08 14.69
N TYR A 49 19.23 -5.39 13.50
CA TYR A 49 17.87 -5.04 13.06
C TYR A 49 16.77 -5.47 14.03
N GLN A 50 16.82 -6.70 14.54
CA GLN A 50 15.79 -7.20 15.46
C GLN A 50 15.77 -6.41 16.77
N ALA A 51 16.93 -6.22 17.40
CA ALA A 51 17.04 -5.45 18.65
C ALA A 51 16.66 -3.97 18.45
N PHE A 52 16.86 -3.42 17.25
CA PHE A 52 16.42 -2.08 16.90
C PHE A 52 14.89 -2.02 16.76
N LEU A 53 14.28 -2.95 16.02
CA LEU A 53 12.83 -3.00 15.79
C LEU A 53 12.01 -3.26 17.07
N GLU A 54 12.60 -3.86 18.09
CA GLU A 54 12.01 -3.99 19.42
C GLU A 54 11.82 -2.63 20.13
N LYS A 55 12.63 -1.62 19.75
CA LYS A 55 12.63 -0.29 20.36
C LYS A 55 11.94 0.75 19.49
N VAL A 56 12.18 0.70 18.18
CA VAL A 56 11.69 1.67 17.20
C VAL A 56 10.82 0.94 16.18
N PRO A 57 9.49 1.00 16.30
CA PRO A 57 8.59 0.32 15.38
C PRO A 57 8.58 1.00 14.00
N LEU A 58 8.31 0.22 12.95
CA LEU A 58 8.28 0.70 11.56
C LEU A 58 7.22 1.80 11.30
N SER A 59 6.23 1.94 12.19
CA SER A 59 5.24 3.02 12.13
C SER A 59 5.79 4.39 12.56
N GLU A 60 6.91 4.46 13.27
CA GLU A 60 7.47 5.72 13.78
C GLU A 60 8.32 6.45 12.72
N VAL A 61 7.68 6.83 11.62
CA VAL A 61 8.34 7.42 10.44
C VAL A 61 9.24 8.61 10.78
N SER A 62 8.82 9.49 11.70
CA SER A 62 9.64 10.65 12.08
C SER A 62 10.95 10.25 12.79
N VAL A 63 10.91 9.18 13.59
CA VAL A 63 12.09 8.66 14.29
C VAL A 63 12.99 7.94 13.29
N LEU A 64 12.42 7.10 12.42
CA LEU A 64 13.17 6.44 11.35
C LEU A 64 13.85 7.43 10.41
N GLU A 65 13.19 8.52 10.06
CA GLU A 65 13.77 9.55 9.21
C GLU A 65 14.91 10.27 9.91
N TRP A 66 14.78 10.57 11.20
CA TRP A 66 15.87 11.14 11.98
C TRP A 66 17.10 10.21 11.97
N TYR A 67 16.91 8.90 12.22
CA TYR A 67 17.99 7.92 12.11
C TYR A 67 18.60 7.86 10.71
N ARG A 68 17.78 7.91 9.66
CA ARG A 68 18.24 7.92 8.27
C ARG A 68 19.15 9.12 8.00
N GLN A 69 18.77 10.31 8.47
CA GLN A 69 19.56 11.53 8.29
C GLN A 69 20.89 11.47 9.05
N GLU A 70 20.91 10.96 10.29
CA GLU A 70 22.16 10.81 11.04
C GLU A 70 23.09 9.76 10.39
N LEU A 71 22.55 8.66 9.86
CA LEU A 71 23.33 7.67 9.11
C LEU A 71 23.91 8.26 7.83
N LEU A 72 23.14 9.06 7.09
CA LEU A 72 23.63 9.78 5.90
C LEU A 72 24.75 10.77 6.26
N ALA A 73 24.60 11.50 7.37
CA ALA A 73 25.62 12.43 7.86
C ALA A 73 26.92 11.73 8.28
N ALA A 74 26.82 10.45 8.69
CA ALA A 74 27.96 9.59 9.00
C ALA A 74 28.51 8.81 7.79
N GLU A 75 28.05 9.11 6.57
CA GLU A 75 28.44 8.44 5.32
C GLU A 75 28.13 6.92 5.31
N LEU A 76 27.10 6.50 6.05
CA LEU A 76 26.62 5.12 6.10
C LEU A 76 25.47 4.89 5.09
N PRO A 77 25.26 3.64 4.63
CA PRO A 77 24.23 3.30 3.63
C PRO A 77 22.81 3.32 4.22
N ALA A 78 22.29 4.52 4.52
CA ALA A 78 21.02 4.72 5.22
C ALA A 78 19.78 4.24 4.45
N THR A 79 19.81 4.33 3.11
CA THR A 79 18.72 3.85 2.25
C THR A 79 18.60 2.33 2.32
N ASP A 80 19.71 1.62 2.15
CA ASP A 80 19.74 0.16 2.23
C ASP A 80 19.37 -0.32 3.64
N TRP A 81 19.80 0.42 4.66
CA TRP A 81 19.42 0.15 6.05
C TRP A 81 17.91 0.18 6.27
N LEU A 82 17.21 1.19 5.76
CA LEU A 82 15.76 1.30 5.92
C LEU A 82 15.03 0.20 5.14
N PHE A 83 15.54 -0.19 3.98
CA PHE A 83 15.00 -1.34 3.24
C PHE A 83 15.15 -2.65 4.03
N ASN A 84 16.36 -2.93 4.53
CA ASN A 84 16.65 -4.12 5.33
C ASN A 84 15.85 -4.13 6.65
N LEU A 85 15.57 -2.96 7.25
CA LEU A 85 14.64 -2.86 8.37
C LEU A 85 13.25 -3.41 8.01
N GLY A 86 12.75 -3.06 6.82
CA GLY A 86 11.49 -3.60 6.28
C GLY A 86 11.52 -5.12 6.13
N GLU A 87 12.59 -5.66 5.53
CA GLU A 87 12.76 -7.11 5.37
C GLU A 87 12.84 -7.83 6.72
N HIS A 88 13.63 -7.33 7.66
CA HIS A 88 13.75 -7.93 8.99
C HIS A 88 12.46 -7.85 9.80
N TRP A 89 11.64 -6.82 9.59
CA TRP A 89 10.33 -6.71 10.22
C TRP A 89 9.36 -7.78 9.70
N LEU A 90 9.40 -8.09 8.41
CA LEU A 90 8.59 -9.18 7.83
C LEU A 90 8.94 -10.56 8.42
N LEU A 91 10.20 -10.74 8.84
CA LEU A 91 10.70 -11.97 9.44
C LEU A 91 10.35 -12.11 10.93
N GLN A 92 9.71 -11.13 11.56
CA GLN A 92 9.32 -11.23 12.98
C GLN A 92 8.18 -12.24 13.18
N ASP A 93 8.44 -13.26 14.00
CA ASP A 93 7.51 -14.39 14.27
C ASP A 93 6.11 -13.96 14.73
N SER A 94 6.00 -12.84 15.46
CA SER A 94 4.71 -12.34 15.97
C SER A 94 3.77 -11.79 14.88
N LEU A 95 4.26 -11.64 13.66
CA LEU A 95 3.56 -11.02 12.54
C LEU A 95 3.64 -11.89 11.27
N GLN A 96 3.92 -13.19 11.45
CA GLN A 96 3.76 -14.16 10.37
C GLN A 96 2.32 -14.09 9.84
N LEU A 97 2.17 -14.28 8.53
CA LEU A 97 0.89 -14.35 7.85
C LEU A 97 0.20 -15.68 8.17
N THR A 98 -0.08 -15.94 9.43
CA THR A 98 -0.84 -17.10 9.88
C THR A 98 -2.29 -16.75 10.16
N ASP A 99 -2.58 -15.45 10.35
CA ASP A 99 -3.92 -14.94 10.59
C ASP A 99 -4.17 -13.59 9.89
N LEU A 100 -5.44 -13.17 9.84
CA LEU A 100 -5.84 -11.89 9.24
C LEU A 100 -5.28 -10.67 9.98
N ARG A 101 -4.86 -10.82 11.24
CA ARG A 101 -4.30 -9.71 12.02
C ARG A 101 -2.92 -9.34 11.50
N GLY A 102 -2.07 -10.32 11.21
CA GLY A 102 -0.77 -10.09 10.57
C GLY A 102 -0.92 -9.38 9.22
N VAL A 103 -1.87 -9.85 8.40
CA VAL A 103 -2.20 -9.22 7.11
C VAL A 103 -2.65 -7.76 7.30
N GLN A 104 -3.56 -7.52 8.25
CA GLN A 104 -4.09 -6.18 8.51
C GLN A 104 -2.99 -5.22 8.91
N GLU A 105 -2.05 -5.64 9.75
CA GLU A 105 -0.95 -4.79 10.19
C GLU A 105 0.01 -4.46 9.04
N ARG A 106 0.30 -5.43 8.17
CA ARG A 106 1.11 -5.20 6.95
C ARG A 106 0.43 -4.24 5.98
N VAL A 107 -0.87 -4.40 5.74
CA VAL A 107 -1.64 -3.47 4.90
C VAL A 107 -1.66 -2.08 5.51
N ARG A 108 -1.86 -1.96 6.83
CA ARG A 108 -1.86 -0.68 7.54
C ARG A 108 -0.52 0.04 7.44
N LEU A 109 0.58 -0.67 7.71
CA LEU A 109 1.93 -0.10 7.66
C LEU A 109 2.37 0.19 6.23
N GLY A 110 2.13 -0.72 5.30
CA GLY A 110 2.45 -0.50 3.90
C GLY A 110 1.76 0.74 3.33
N ALA A 111 0.46 0.90 3.59
CA ALA A 111 -0.28 2.09 3.17
C ALA A 111 0.24 3.38 3.85
N LEU A 112 0.64 3.31 5.13
CA LEU A 112 1.26 4.45 5.81
C LEU A 112 2.56 4.88 5.12
N LEU A 113 3.42 3.92 4.77
CA LEU A 113 4.73 4.18 4.17
C LEU A 113 4.62 4.70 2.73
N LEU A 114 3.64 4.24 1.95
CA LEU A 114 3.32 4.78 0.63
C LEU A 114 2.94 6.27 0.64
N ASP A 115 2.41 6.77 1.76
CA ASP A 115 2.03 8.17 1.90
C ASP A 115 3.20 9.07 2.34
N VAL A 116 4.31 8.50 2.83
CA VAL A 116 5.47 9.26 3.34
C VAL A 116 6.13 10.14 2.26
N PRO A 117 6.39 9.67 1.02
CA PRO A 117 6.97 10.52 -0.02
C PRO A 117 6.11 11.76 -0.34
N LYS A 118 4.79 11.70 -0.13
CA LYS A 118 3.89 12.83 -0.34
C LYS A 118 4.12 13.95 0.68
N VAL A 119 4.67 13.61 1.84
CA VAL A 119 4.94 14.54 2.94
C VAL A 119 6.41 15.00 2.93
N LEU A 120 7.34 14.06 2.72
CA LEU A 120 8.79 14.31 2.83
C LEU A 120 9.47 14.65 1.50
N GLY A 121 8.82 14.42 0.35
CA GLY A 121 9.36 14.70 -0.99
C GLY A 121 10.10 13.53 -1.63
N GLN A 122 10.80 13.79 -2.75
CA GLN A 122 11.39 12.75 -3.61
C GLN A 122 12.49 11.91 -2.90
N ASP A 123 13.17 12.47 -1.91
CA ASP A 123 14.25 11.78 -1.17
C ASP A 123 13.73 10.67 -0.22
N ALA A 124 12.41 10.49 -0.14
CA ALA A 124 11.73 9.49 0.69
C ALA A 124 11.17 8.31 -0.12
N GLY A 125 11.54 8.15 -1.41
CA GLY A 125 11.10 7.02 -2.24
C GLY A 125 11.44 5.63 -1.66
N ILE A 126 12.40 5.55 -0.74
CA ILE A 126 12.69 4.31 -0.01
C ILE A 126 11.53 3.82 0.87
N TYR A 127 10.74 4.74 1.43
CA TYR A 127 9.54 4.37 2.19
C TYR A 127 8.47 3.78 1.28
N GLU A 128 8.37 4.26 0.04
CA GLU A 128 7.50 3.66 -0.98
C GLU A 128 7.93 2.22 -1.25
N ALA A 129 9.23 1.98 -1.47
CA ALA A 129 9.76 0.64 -1.70
C ALA A 129 9.52 -0.32 -0.51
N VAL A 130 9.69 0.14 0.73
CA VAL A 130 9.34 -0.67 1.92
C VAL A 130 7.83 -0.88 2.00
N GLY A 131 7.02 0.14 1.72
CA GLY A 131 5.58 0.03 1.68
C GLY A 131 5.11 -1.01 0.67
N ASP A 132 5.68 -0.98 -0.54
CA ASP A 132 5.41 -1.92 -1.62
C ASP A 132 5.79 -3.34 -1.25
N LEU A 133 6.94 -3.53 -0.59
CA LEU A 133 7.37 -4.84 -0.07
C LEU A 133 6.32 -5.42 0.89
N LEU A 134 5.84 -4.62 1.85
CA LEU A 134 4.83 -5.07 2.82
C LEU A 134 3.48 -5.39 2.17
N LEU A 135 3.03 -4.56 1.22
CA LEU A 135 1.75 -4.73 0.54
C LEU A 135 1.76 -5.89 -0.43
N THR A 136 2.87 -6.10 -1.14
CA THR A 136 3.05 -7.25 -2.03
C THR A 136 2.97 -8.55 -1.26
N ASP A 137 3.65 -8.65 -0.12
CA ASP A 137 3.65 -9.86 0.71
C ASP A 137 2.26 -10.13 1.31
N ALA A 138 1.56 -9.08 1.77
CA ALA A 138 0.18 -9.19 2.24
C ALA A 138 -0.80 -9.59 1.12
N ALA A 139 -0.62 -9.07 -0.09
CA ALA A 139 -1.43 -9.39 -1.24
C ALA A 139 -1.24 -10.84 -1.67
N GLN A 140 0.02 -11.29 -1.81
CA GLN A 140 0.34 -12.67 -2.18
C GLN A 140 -0.30 -13.67 -1.21
N PHE A 141 -0.19 -13.42 0.09
CA PHE A 141 -0.82 -14.27 1.08
C PHE A 141 -2.34 -14.34 0.96
N LEU A 142 -3.00 -13.18 0.81
CA LEU A 142 -4.45 -13.16 0.65
C LEU A 142 -4.89 -13.87 -0.62
N GLU A 143 -4.16 -13.70 -1.71
CA GLU A 143 -4.43 -14.39 -2.97
C GLU A 143 -4.29 -15.91 -2.82
N ASP A 144 -3.18 -16.39 -2.26
CA ASP A 144 -2.93 -17.81 -2.02
C ASP A 144 -3.98 -18.42 -1.09
N ALA A 145 -4.32 -17.74 0.00
CA ALA A 145 -5.30 -18.21 0.97
C ALA A 145 -6.74 -18.20 0.42
N LEU A 146 -7.09 -17.25 -0.46
CA LEU A 146 -8.37 -17.21 -1.16
C LEU A 146 -8.45 -18.29 -2.25
N GLN A 147 -7.37 -18.53 -2.98
CA GLN A 147 -7.29 -19.58 -4.00
C GLN A 147 -7.34 -20.98 -3.39
N ALA A 148 -6.73 -21.16 -2.21
CA ALA A 148 -6.78 -22.41 -1.46
C ALA A 148 -8.09 -22.61 -0.65
N GLU A 149 -9.07 -21.70 -0.77
CA GLU A 149 -10.33 -21.70 -0.02
C GLU A 149 -10.15 -21.70 1.52
N GLN A 150 -8.99 -21.23 2.01
CA GLN A 150 -8.70 -21.12 3.45
C GLN A 150 -9.35 -19.88 4.09
N LEU A 151 -9.59 -18.85 3.28
CA LEU A 151 -10.31 -17.64 3.68
C LEU A 151 -11.65 -17.56 2.94
N ASP A 152 -12.71 -17.16 3.66
CA ASP A 152 -14.01 -16.91 3.04
C ASP A 152 -13.98 -15.56 2.31
N LYS A 153 -14.11 -15.58 0.98
CA LYS A 153 -14.23 -14.39 0.12
C LYS A 153 -15.44 -13.49 0.45
N LYS A 154 -16.39 -13.96 1.25
CA LYS A 154 -17.54 -13.18 1.73
C LYS A 154 -17.32 -12.59 3.12
N ASP A 155 -16.24 -12.97 3.81
CA ASP A 155 -15.92 -12.44 5.12
C ASP A 155 -15.69 -10.91 5.03
N PRO A 156 -16.36 -10.10 5.88
CA PRO A 156 -16.20 -8.65 5.87
C PRO A 156 -14.76 -8.17 6.13
N GLY A 157 -14.00 -8.89 6.96
CA GLY A 157 -12.60 -8.58 7.25
C GLY A 157 -11.70 -8.81 6.05
N VAL A 158 -11.88 -9.95 5.37
CA VAL A 158 -11.18 -10.25 4.11
C VAL A 158 -11.51 -9.21 3.03
N LEU A 159 -12.80 -8.90 2.83
CA LEU A 159 -13.23 -7.88 1.87
C LEU A 159 -12.68 -6.49 2.21
N TYR A 160 -12.60 -6.14 3.49
CA TYR A 160 -11.98 -4.88 3.91
C TYR A 160 -10.50 -4.83 3.49
N LEU A 161 -9.72 -5.88 3.73
CA LEU A 161 -8.30 -5.94 3.36
C LEU A 161 -8.08 -5.91 1.85
N VAL A 162 -8.88 -6.65 1.10
CA VAL A 162 -8.89 -6.61 -0.38
C VAL A 162 -9.11 -5.18 -0.88
N ASN A 163 -10.14 -4.50 -0.38
CA ASN A 163 -10.44 -3.14 -0.80
C ASN A 163 -9.31 -2.17 -0.44
N ARG A 164 -8.68 -2.32 0.73
CA ARG A 164 -7.54 -1.48 1.13
C ARG A 164 -6.32 -1.70 0.24
N LEU A 165 -6.04 -2.95 -0.16
CA LEU A 165 -4.99 -3.24 -1.13
C LEU A 165 -5.30 -2.64 -2.50
N GLU A 166 -6.55 -2.76 -2.98
CA GLU A 166 -6.98 -2.14 -4.24
C GLU A 166 -6.83 -0.61 -4.22
N GLU A 167 -7.18 0.05 -3.11
CA GLU A 167 -6.98 1.50 -2.90
C GLU A 167 -5.50 1.90 -2.98
N SER A 168 -4.61 1.03 -2.55
CA SER A 168 -3.16 1.19 -2.65
C SER A 168 -2.57 0.75 -3.99
N GLY A 169 -3.39 0.30 -4.95
CA GLY A 169 -2.95 -0.12 -6.30
C GLY A 169 -2.66 -1.62 -6.47
N TYR A 170 -2.89 -2.42 -5.43
CA TYR A 170 -2.65 -3.87 -5.40
C TYR A 170 -3.95 -4.64 -5.67
N ILE A 171 -4.15 -5.08 -6.90
CA ILE A 171 -5.36 -5.79 -7.33
C ILE A 171 -5.16 -7.30 -7.21
N LEU A 172 -5.97 -7.95 -6.37
CA LEU A 172 -5.97 -9.40 -6.14
C LEU A 172 -6.83 -10.12 -7.20
N ASP A 173 -6.36 -11.22 -7.80
CA ASP A 173 -7.22 -12.06 -8.64
C ASP A 173 -8.01 -13.05 -7.80
N ILE A 174 -9.13 -12.58 -7.25
CA ILE A 174 -10.02 -13.42 -6.46
C ILE A 174 -10.77 -14.39 -7.40
N PRO A 175 -10.69 -15.71 -7.18
CA PRO A 175 -11.41 -16.72 -7.95
C PRO A 175 -12.92 -16.61 -7.64
N MET A 176 -13.59 -15.78 -8.44
CA MET A 176 -15.03 -15.58 -8.41
C MET A 176 -15.62 -15.92 -9.77
N SER A 177 -16.79 -16.54 -9.75
CA SER A 177 -17.57 -16.71 -10.97
C SER A 177 -17.93 -15.33 -11.56
N SER A 178 -18.15 -15.26 -12.87
CA SER A 178 -18.52 -13.98 -13.53
C SER A 178 -19.80 -13.36 -12.93
N TRP A 179 -20.71 -14.19 -12.42
CA TRP A 179 -21.94 -13.76 -11.78
C TRP A 179 -21.72 -13.16 -10.39
N GLU A 180 -20.83 -13.77 -9.59
CA GLU A 180 -20.40 -13.22 -8.30
C GLU A 180 -19.68 -11.88 -8.50
N LYS A 181 -18.76 -11.78 -9.46
CA LYS A 181 -18.07 -10.52 -9.79
C LYS A 181 -19.07 -9.43 -10.19
N PHE A 182 -20.12 -9.77 -10.94
CA PHE A 182 -21.18 -8.81 -11.31
C PHE A 182 -21.96 -8.31 -10.08
N TRP A 183 -22.46 -9.23 -9.24
CA TRP A 183 -23.24 -8.87 -8.05
C TRP A 183 -22.44 -8.03 -7.05
N LEU A 184 -21.17 -8.38 -6.85
CA LEU A 184 -20.30 -7.69 -5.91
C LEU A 184 -20.01 -6.25 -6.37
N ASN A 185 -19.69 -6.05 -7.66
CA ASN A 185 -19.48 -4.72 -8.23
C ASN A 185 -20.77 -3.89 -8.30
N ALA A 186 -21.92 -4.52 -8.52
CA ALA A 186 -23.22 -3.84 -8.53
C ALA A 186 -23.57 -3.33 -7.13
N LYS A 187 -23.35 -4.14 -6.09
CA LYS A 187 -23.55 -3.75 -4.69
C LYS A 187 -22.58 -2.65 -4.25
N ALA A 188 -21.35 -2.68 -4.74
CA ALA A 188 -20.32 -1.67 -4.47
C ALA A 188 -20.49 -0.37 -5.27
N GLY A 189 -21.51 -0.25 -6.13
CA GLY A 189 -21.74 0.95 -6.95
C GLY A 189 -20.67 1.20 -8.02
N ARG A 190 -19.82 0.20 -8.33
CA ARG A 190 -18.73 0.29 -9.32
C ARG A 190 -19.27 0.13 -10.76
N TRP A 191 -20.20 0.99 -11.15
CA TRP A 191 -20.91 0.92 -12.45
C TRP A 191 -19.98 1.06 -13.65
N GLY A 192 -18.89 1.84 -13.53
CA GLY A 192 -17.89 1.99 -14.58
C GLY A 192 -17.21 0.67 -14.97
N TYR A 193 -16.89 -0.17 -13.97
CA TYR A 193 -16.33 -1.51 -14.22
C TYR A 193 -17.34 -2.41 -14.94
N ILE A 194 -18.59 -2.42 -14.49
CA ILE A 194 -19.67 -3.22 -15.10
C ILE A 194 -19.86 -2.80 -16.57
N TRP A 195 -19.89 -1.50 -16.83
CA TRP A 195 -20.06 -0.97 -18.18
C TRP A 195 -18.87 -1.24 -19.09
N SER A 196 -17.65 -1.08 -18.58
CA SER A 196 -16.44 -1.43 -19.33
C SER A 196 -16.39 -2.90 -19.72
N ARG A 197 -16.84 -3.82 -18.86
CA ARG A 197 -16.89 -5.27 -19.14
C ARG A 197 -17.99 -5.65 -20.13
N VAL A 198 -19.18 -5.04 -20.01
CA VAL A 198 -20.30 -5.28 -20.94
C VAL A 198 -19.95 -4.76 -22.33
N TYR A 199 -19.40 -3.55 -22.43
CA TYR A 199 -18.91 -3.03 -23.69
C TYR A 199 -17.73 -3.86 -24.21
N ALA A 200 -16.66 -4.09 -23.44
CA ALA A 200 -15.49 -4.81 -23.95
C ALA A 200 -15.80 -6.23 -24.45
N ARG A 201 -16.74 -6.95 -23.82
CA ARG A 201 -17.05 -8.35 -24.16
C ARG A 201 -18.12 -8.50 -25.24
N TYR A 202 -19.12 -7.62 -25.27
CA TYR A 202 -20.30 -7.78 -26.14
C TYR A 202 -20.44 -6.67 -27.20
N PHE A 203 -19.57 -5.66 -27.23
CA PHE A 203 -19.69 -4.55 -28.19
C PHE A 203 -19.55 -5.02 -29.64
N THR A 204 -18.67 -5.98 -29.92
CA THR A 204 -18.52 -6.54 -31.27
C THR A 204 -19.79 -7.28 -31.71
N GLU A 205 -20.38 -8.08 -30.82
CA GLU A 205 -21.62 -8.83 -31.08
C GLU A 205 -22.83 -7.89 -31.20
N PHE A 206 -22.85 -6.83 -30.41
CA PHE A 206 -23.86 -5.76 -30.47
C PHE A 206 -23.78 -4.98 -31.79
N LEU A 207 -22.57 -4.62 -32.26
CA LEU A 207 -22.34 -3.97 -33.55
C LEU A 207 -22.74 -4.87 -34.72
N ILE A 208 -22.42 -6.17 -34.65
CA ILE A 208 -22.83 -7.15 -35.67
C ILE A 208 -24.36 -7.27 -35.70
N GLY A 209 -25.01 -7.35 -34.54
CA GLY A 209 -26.48 -7.40 -34.43
C GLY A 209 -27.17 -6.15 -35.01
N MET A 210 -26.65 -4.97 -34.69
CA MET A 210 -27.10 -3.70 -35.27
C MET A 210 -26.90 -3.66 -36.80
N GLY A 211 -25.75 -4.10 -37.29
CA GLY A 211 -25.45 -4.19 -38.71
C GLY A 211 -26.42 -5.12 -39.45
N LEU A 212 -26.73 -6.27 -38.89
CA LEU A 212 -27.70 -7.22 -39.44
C LEU A 212 -29.12 -6.65 -39.44
N MET A 213 -29.53 -5.94 -38.38
CA MET A 213 -30.84 -5.28 -38.32
C MET A 213 -31.02 -4.19 -39.39
N ILE A 214 -29.94 -3.53 -39.83
CA ILE A 214 -29.99 -2.52 -40.90
C ILE A 214 -29.87 -3.18 -42.29
N ALA A 215 -29.01 -4.18 -42.42
CA ALA A 215 -28.73 -4.85 -43.69
C ALA A 215 -29.92 -5.70 -44.19
N LEU A 216 -30.59 -6.44 -43.30
CA LEU A 216 -31.71 -7.32 -43.67
C LEU A 216 -32.89 -6.56 -44.31
N PRO A 217 -33.40 -5.45 -43.74
CA PRO A 217 -34.44 -4.64 -44.37
C PRO A 217 -34.00 -4.05 -45.71
N MET A 218 -32.76 -3.60 -45.84
CA MET A 218 -32.24 -3.07 -47.11
C MET A 218 -32.22 -4.14 -48.21
N VAL A 219 -31.75 -5.35 -47.91
CA VAL A 219 -31.78 -6.47 -48.87
C VAL A 219 -33.21 -6.79 -49.28
N VAL A 220 -34.15 -6.84 -48.33
CA VAL A 220 -35.58 -7.06 -48.61
C VAL A 220 -36.15 -5.95 -49.52
N LEU A 221 -35.81 -4.69 -49.27
CA LEU A 221 -36.26 -3.55 -50.08
C LEU A 221 -35.69 -3.60 -51.51
N VAL A 222 -34.41 -3.95 -51.67
CA VAL A 222 -33.76 -4.08 -52.99
C VAL A 222 -34.36 -5.25 -53.78
N VAL A 223 -34.57 -6.40 -53.14
CA VAL A 223 -35.21 -7.56 -53.77
C VAL A 223 -36.65 -7.24 -54.19
N ARG A 224 -37.42 -6.54 -53.35
CA ARG A 224 -38.78 -6.09 -53.68
C ARG A 224 -38.80 -5.10 -54.84
N ARG A 225 -37.85 -4.15 -54.90
CA ARG A 225 -37.71 -3.24 -56.05
C ARG A 225 -37.38 -3.98 -57.35
N ARG A 226 -36.45 -4.94 -57.32
CA ARG A 226 -36.08 -5.73 -58.50
C ARG A 226 -37.25 -6.56 -59.05
N LYS A 227 -38.12 -7.08 -58.18
CA LYS A 227 -39.33 -7.81 -58.59
C LYS A 227 -40.43 -6.92 -59.20
N ARG A 228 -40.40 -5.59 -58.97
CA ARG A 228 -41.36 -4.65 -59.58
C ARG A 228 -40.93 -4.14 -60.95
N HIS A 229 -39.67 -4.35 -61.34
CA HIS A 229 -39.10 -3.92 -62.62
C HIS A 229 -38.86 -5.09 -63.59
N LYS A 230 -39.33 -6.29 -63.26
CA LYS A 230 -39.49 -7.43 -64.17
C LYS A 230 -40.97 -7.65 -64.40
#